data_AF-A0A367Z523-F1
#
_entry.id   AF-A0A367Z523-F1
#
_cell.length_a   1.000
_cell.length_b   1.000
_cell.length_c   1.000
_cell.angle_alpha   90.00
_cell.angle_beta   90.00
_cell.angle_gamma   90.00
#
_symmetry.space_group_name_H-M   'P 1'
#
loop_
_entity.id
_entity.type
_entity.pdbx_description
1 polymer ?
#
loop_
_entity_poly.entity_id
_entity_poly.type
_entity_poly.pdbx_seq_one_letter_code
_entity_poly.pdbx_strand_id
1 'polypeptide(L)'
;MLQVKILALKKPQRYAVRRTLLAAYQQLQKEAMLPPLQIEEYTTSTEIMRYTPVTVYPSLVINERLVCVGRFPKKEEVLSWLREAVEALTATIQPFHR
;
A
#
# COMPACT_ATOMS: atom_id res chain seq x y z
N MET A 1 -3.91 -9.43 -7.91
CA MET A 1 -2.82 -9.37 -6.90
C MET A 1 -2.70 -7.93 -6.44
N LEU A 2 -2.54 -7.68 -5.14
CA LEU A 2 -2.32 -6.34 -4.58
C LEU A 2 -0.81 -6.08 -4.47
N GLN A 3 -0.30 -5.11 -5.21
CA GLN A 3 1.10 -4.72 -5.16
C GLN A 3 1.27 -3.55 -4.21
N VAL A 4 2.11 -3.70 -3.19
CA VAL A 4 2.35 -2.65 -2.20
C VAL A 4 3.84 -2.36 -2.11
N LYS A 5 4.20 -1.08 -2.19
CA LYS A 5 5.59 -0.63 -2.01
C LYS A 5 5.69 0.27 -0.79
N ILE A 6 6.61 -0.08 0.10
CA ILE A 6 6.93 0.70 1.30
C ILE A 6 8.20 1.48 1.02
N LEU A 7 8.09 2.80 0.96
CA LEU A 7 9.17 3.70 0.61
C LEU A 7 9.76 4.30 1.90
N ALA A 8 10.94 3.85 2.33
CA ALA A 8 11.66 4.49 3.45
C ALA A 8 13.12 4.03 3.53
N LEU A 9 14.01 4.98 3.83
CA LEU A 9 15.44 4.72 4.00
C LEU A 9 15.69 3.82 5.23
N LYS A 10 14.99 4.09 6.35
CA LYS A 10 15.28 3.45 7.64
C LYS A 10 14.43 2.18 7.85
N LYS A 11 15.08 1.08 8.22
CA LYS A 11 14.44 -0.22 8.52
C LYS A 11 13.31 -0.12 9.57
N PRO A 12 13.44 0.63 10.69
CA PRO A 12 12.35 0.77 11.66
C PRO A 12 11.09 1.42 11.08
N GLN A 13 11.25 2.38 10.17
CA GLN A 13 10.11 3.04 9.51
C GLN A 13 9.36 2.04 8.63
N ARG A 14 10.08 1.28 7.81
CA ARG A 14 9.49 0.23 6.96
C ARG A 14 8.79 -0.84 7.78
N TYR A 15 9.40 -1.29 8.87
CA TYR A 15 8.81 -2.26 9.79
C TYR A 15 7.48 -1.77 10.38
N ALA A 16 7.42 -0.51 10.84
CA ALA A 16 6.20 0.07 11.38
C ALA A 16 5.06 0.09 10.35
N VAL A 17 5.34 0.58 9.13
CA VAL A 17 4.35 0.60 8.04
C VAL A 17 3.91 -0.81 7.65
N ARG A 18 4.85 -1.75 7.54
CA ARG A 18 4.57 -3.15 7.22
C ARG A 18 3.64 -3.79 8.23
N ARG A 19 3.85 -3.55 9.53
CA ARG A 19 2.95 -4.06 10.57
C ARG A 19 1.54 -3.51 10.44
N THR A 20 1.40 -2.19 10.23
CA THR A 20 0.09 -1.57 10.03
C THR A 20 -0.61 -2.14 8.80
N LEU A 21 0.12 -2.29 7.69
CA LEU A 21 -0.39 -2.89 6.45
C LEU A 21 -0.89 -4.31 6.65
N LEU A 22 -0.08 -5.17 7.28
CA LEU A 22 -0.46 -6.56 7.53
C LEU A 22 -1.66 -6.65 8.47
N ALA A 23 -1.73 -5.82 9.51
CA ALA A 23 -2.87 -5.80 10.42
C ALA A 23 -4.17 -5.34 9.72
N ALA A 24 -4.08 -4.37 8.81
CA ALA A 24 -5.22 -3.95 7.99
C ALA A 24 -5.64 -5.04 7.01
N TYR A 25 -4.70 -5.63 6.29
CA TYR A 25 -4.96 -6.70 5.33
C TYR A 25 -5.59 -7.93 5.99
N GLN A 26 -5.05 -8.39 7.12
CA GLN A 26 -5.60 -9.51 7.88
C GLN A 26 -7.01 -9.25 8.40
N GLN A 27 -7.31 -8.02 8.80
CA GLN A 27 -8.67 -7.67 9.19
C GLN A 27 -9.60 -7.78 7.97
N LEU A 28 -9.20 -7.21 6.85
CA LEU A 28 -10.02 -7.20 5.65
C LEU A 28 -10.23 -8.62 5.07
N GLN A 29 -9.26 -9.52 5.23
CA GLN A 29 -9.40 -10.95 4.89
C GLN A 29 -10.49 -11.67 5.69
N LYS A 30 -10.84 -11.20 6.89
CA LYS A 30 -11.95 -11.77 7.68
C LYS A 30 -13.31 -11.37 7.12
N GLU A 31 -13.38 -10.24 6.41
CA GLU A 31 -14.61 -9.67 5.87
C GLU A 31 -14.87 -10.16 4.43
N ALA A 32 -13.82 -10.40 3.64
CA ALA A 32 -13.94 -10.81 2.24
C ALA A 32 -12.72 -11.62 1.75
N MET A 33 -12.91 -12.34 0.64
CA MET A 33 -11.82 -12.97 -0.09
C MET A 33 -10.96 -11.90 -0.77
N LEU A 34 -9.69 -11.76 -0.37
CA LEU A 34 -8.77 -10.77 -0.92
C LEU A 34 -7.79 -11.37 -1.92
N PRO A 35 -7.38 -10.61 -2.95
CA PRO A 35 -6.25 -10.97 -3.78
C PRO A 35 -4.98 -11.13 -2.94
N PRO A 36 -4.03 -11.98 -3.37
CA PRO A 36 -2.74 -12.13 -2.69
C PRO A 36 -2.01 -10.79 -2.64
N LEU A 37 -1.35 -10.53 -1.51
CA LEU A 37 -0.58 -9.31 -1.22
C LEU A 37 0.91 -9.54 -1.51
N GLN A 38 1.49 -8.68 -2.35
CA GLN A 38 2.93 -8.63 -2.60
C GLN A 38 3.49 -7.32 -2.02
N ILE A 39 4.51 -7.43 -1.18
CA ILE A 39 5.14 -6.28 -0.51
C ILE A 39 6.58 -6.13 -0.99
N GLU A 40 6.90 -4.96 -1.51
CA GLU A 40 8.25 -4.53 -1.86
C GLU A 40 8.69 -3.38 -0.93
N GLU A 41 9.98 -3.32 -0.63
CA GLU A 41 10.58 -2.28 0.20
C GLU A 41 11.61 -1.50 -0.60
N TYR A 42 11.38 -0.19 -0.78
CA TYR A 42 12.30 0.68 -1.51
C TYR A 42 13.13 1.44 -0.49
N THR A 43 14.45 1.25 -0.57
CA THR A 43 15.37 1.58 0.52
C THR A 43 16.43 2.58 0.13
N THR A 44 16.53 2.90 -1.16
CA THR A 44 17.44 3.91 -1.68
C THR A 44 16.71 5.20 -1.99
N SER A 45 17.39 6.34 -1.85
CA SER A 45 16.82 7.64 -2.21
C SER A 45 16.39 7.67 -3.68
N THR A 46 17.17 7.09 -4.58
CA THR A 46 16.88 7.05 -6.02
C THR A 46 15.56 6.34 -6.32
N GLU A 47 15.28 5.23 -5.66
CA GLU A 47 14.00 4.50 -5.83
C GLU A 47 12.82 5.27 -5.25
N ILE A 48 12.99 5.86 -4.06
CA ILE A 48 11.93 6.62 -3.37
C ILE A 48 11.56 7.88 -4.17
N MET A 49 12.56 8.58 -4.72
CA MET A 49 12.38 9.80 -5.50
C MET A 49 11.61 9.60 -6.80
N ARG A 50 11.47 8.35 -7.29
CA ARG A 50 10.58 8.04 -8.43
C ARG A 50 9.10 8.28 -8.11
N TYR A 51 8.72 8.24 -6.83
CA TYR A 51 7.35 8.43 -6.37
C TYR A 51 7.17 9.73 -5.59
N THR A 52 8.14 10.11 -4.76
CA THR A 52 8.02 11.29 -3.90
C THR A 52 9.38 11.90 -3.54
N PRO A 53 9.51 13.24 -3.51
CA PRO A 53 10.71 13.88 -2.99
C PRO A 53 10.88 13.72 -1.46
N VAL A 54 9.86 13.21 -0.76
CA VAL A 54 9.89 13.07 0.70
C VAL A 54 10.59 11.77 1.12
N THR A 55 11.80 11.90 1.66
CA THR A 55 12.64 10.76 2.08
C THR A 55 12.83 10.62 3.59
N VAL A 56 12.49 11.66 4.36
CA VAL A 56 12.67 11.72 5.82
C VAL A 56 11.72 10.75 6.54
N TYR A 57 10.48 10.64 6.07
CA TYR A 57 9.42 9.81 6.64
C TYR A 57 8.90 8.83 5.60
N PRO A 58 8.30 7.71 6.04
CA PRO A 58 7.86 6.68 5.11
C PRO A 58 6.71 7.16 4.21
N SER A 59 6.63 6.53 3.05
CA SER A 59 5.52 6.67 2.11
C SER A 59 5.02 5.27 1.70
N LEU A 60 3.77 5.18 1.26
CA LEU A 60 3.12 3.93 0.88
C LEU A 60 2.51 4.06 -0.52
N VAL A 61 2.81 3.08 -1.36
CA VAL A 61 2.25 2.94 -2.71
C VAL A 61 1.45 1.66 -2.78
N ILE A 62 0.25 1.70 -3.35
CA ILE A 62 -0.60 0.52 -3.60
C ILE A 62 -1.00 0.55 -5.08
N ASN A 63 -0.71 -0.53 -5.81
CA ASN A 63 -0.97 -0.66 -7.25
C ASN A 63 -0.49 0.57 -8.04
N GLU A 64 0.78 0.97 -7.85
CA GLU A 64 1.42 2.17 -8.43
C GLU A 64 0.83 3.53 -8.01
N ARG A 65 -0.22 3.56 -7.17
CA ARG A 65 -0.76 4.80 -6.62
C ARG A 65 -0.10 5.14 -5.29
N LEU A 66 0.47 6.34 -5.19
CA LEU A 66 0.99 6.90 -3.95
C LEU A 66 -0.18 7.31 -3.05
N VAL A 67 -0.39 6.59 -1.94
CA VAL A 67 -1.54 6.78 -1.03
C VAL A 67 -1.17 7.42 0.30
N CYS A 68 0.09 7.29 0.73
CA CYS A 68 0.61 7.94 1.92
C CYS A 68 1.96 8.58 1.62
N VAL A 69 2.17 9.83 2.04
CA VAL A 69 3.41 10.57 1.82
C VAL A 69 3.92 11.18 3.11
N GLY A 70 5.18 10.90 3.44
CA GLY A 70 5.89 11.62 4.49
C GLY A 70 5.35 11.46 5.90
N ARG A 71 4.65 10.35 6.19
CA ARG A 71 4.08 10.08 7.52
C ARG A 71 3.80 8.59 7.72
N PHE A 72 3.59 8.22 8.98
CA PHE A 72 3.10 6.88 9.31
C PHE A 72 1.58 6.84 9.10
N PRO A 73 1.06 5.89 8.30
CA PRO A 73 -0.37 5.75 8.12
C PRO A 73 -1.02 5.10 9.34
N LYS A 74 -2.26 5.50 9.65
CA LYS A 74 -3.10 4.80 10.63
C LYS A 74 -3.71 3.55 9.99
N LYS A 75 -4.12 2.59 10.82
CA LYS A 75 -4.68 1.32 10.34
C LYS A 75 -5.96 1.53 9.52
N GLU A 76 -6.81 2.46 9.93
CA GLU A 76 -8.09 2.78 9.30
C GLU A 76 -7.89 3.35 7.88
N GLU A 77 -6.85 4.16 7.68
CA GLU A 77 -6.49 4.69 6.37
C GLU A 77 -6.01 3.57 5.44
N VAL A 78 -5.15 2.68 5.96
CA VAL A 78 -4.67 1.54 5.17
C VAL A 78 -5.81 0.59 4.81
N LEU A 79 -6.80 0.39 5.69
CA LEU A 79 -8.01 -0.35 5.37
C LEU A 79 -8.78 0.28 4.21
N SER A 80 -8.97 1.61 4.21
CA SER A 80 -9.64 2.33 3.12
C SER A 80 -8.92 2.12 1.79
N TRP A 81 -7.60 2.37 1.76
CA TRP A 81 -6.84 2.24 0.51
C TRP A 81 -6.76 0.81 -0.02
N LEU A 82 -6.71 -0.19 0.88
CA LEU A 82 -6.79 -1.60 0.47
C LEU A 82 -8.16 -1.93 -0.14
N ARG A 83 -9.26 -1.43 0.44
CA ARG A 83 -10.61 -1.62 -0.14
C ARG A 83 -10.73 -0.97 -1.50
N GLU A 84 -10.36 0.30 -1.63
CA GLU A 84 -10.36 1.02 -2.91
C GLU A 84 -9.53 0.28 -3.97
N ALA A 85 -8.36 -0.25 -3.59
CA ALA A 85 -7.51 -1.00 -4.51
C ALA A 85 -8.14 -2.33 -4.95
N VAL A 86 -8.89 -3.01 -4.08
CA VAL A 86 -9.61 -4.25 -4.42
C VAL A 86 -10.81 -3.94 -5.32
N GLU A 87 -11.60 -2.92 -4.99
CA GLU A 87 -12.73 -2.47 -5.81
C GLU A 87 -12.27 -2.08 -7.21
N ALA A 88 -11.17 -1.34 -7.33
CA ALA A 88 -10.59 -0.97 -8.62
C ALA A 88 -10.15 -2.20 -9.45
N LEU A 89 -9.61 -3.24 -8.81
CA LEU A 89 -9.25 -4.49 -9.48
C LEU A 89 -10.48 -5.23 -10.00
N THR A 90 -11.58 -5.24 -9.24
CA THR A 90 -12.83 -5.88 -9.65
C THR A 90 -13.54 -5.10 -10.75
N ALA A 91 -13.55 -3.77 -10.68
CA ALA A 91 -14.14 -2.90 -11.71
C ALA A 91 -13.41 -3.03 -13.06
N THR A 92 -12.08 -3.24 -13.05
CA THR A 92 -11.28 -3.44 -14.26
C THR A 92 -11.59 -4.77 -14.97
N ILE A 93 -12.21 -5.74 -14.28
CA ILE A 93 -12.62 -7.04 -14.86
C ILE A 93 -14.04 -6.98 -15.46
N GLN A 94 -14.82 -5.95 -15.17
CA GLN A 94 -16.17 -5.75 -15.73
C GLN A 94 -16.28 -4.67 -16.83
N PRO A 95 -15.36 -4.52 -17.81
CA PRO A 95 -15.71 -3.73 -18.98
C PRO A 95 -16.62 -4.62 -19.85
N PHE A 96 -17.79 -4.10 -20.24
CA PHE A 96 -18.76 -4.67 -21.19
C PHE A 96 -19.82 -5.65 -20.66
N HIS A 97 -20.78 -5.13 -19.89
CA HIS A 97 -22.19 -5.48 -20.10
C HIS A 97 -23.02 -4.19 -20.21
N ARG A 98 -22.99 -3.58 -21.41
CA ARG A 98 -24.11 -2.84 -22.01
C ARG A 98 -23.87 -2.69 -23.49
#